data_AF-A0A2A6K1E9-F1
#
_entry.id   AF-A0A2A6K1E9-F1
#
_cell.length_a   1.000
_cell.length_b   1.000
_cell.length_c   1.000
_cell.angle_alpha   90.00
_cell.angle_beta   90.00
_cell.angle_gamma   90.00
#
_symmetry.space_group_name_H-M   'P 1'
#
loop_
_entity.id
_entity.type
_entity.pdbx_description
1 polymer ?
#
loop_
_entity_poly.entity_id
_entity_poly.type
_entity_poly.pdbx_seq_one_letter_code
_entity_poly.pdbx_strand_id
1 'polypeptide(L)'
;MSHRLLTTIMLLLAGLWGAALGYLNLNGGIGLLDRMEASLADIRSVVVGAKAPPPIVSIVAIDDRTAAAHGYPLDRATLARLVGAINALKPKAVALDILLVDPGPEEGDTALASALREGPSVIAAAATFARSSQQVTDAAGDPLAAIPEANHLLLPLPRFAGAAAVGVVNVATDQTGTPRFIPLISRAADRLDPAFPLRAASVALGVDPAIEPDAIMLGNLRIPTDIGQRLPVTFYGGHGSIATFSAVDALDGKLPADAVSGRVVVIGSTVTGGGDVFPTPFDPVMPGVEVMSTAITHLIAGDGMVRDHRIRLIDAGIAVGLSVLLVSLIAWRRSAAGYVVIVLTLIVWAMLNLSAFAHGYWLSAALPIAAALPPALIFGAAELWLDRGRARHFAAQSALLQRIEAPGLGEWLAHNPDFLAKPVRQDAAVVFIDLSGFTGLSEDLGPVKVSEVLSGFFELIDEEARAHGGAITSFMGDGAMILFGLPEPAEDDAARAVACAVRLCDRTRAWLGKHAGFAQKKIGFKVGAHCGPIVASRLGTGDRQQITAAGDTVNVGSRLMEVAARHGVELALSAEIVAAAGQDSVLLQSGQIEGPLETELRGRTSHIDAWLWRSSTL
;
A
#
# COMPACT_ATOMS: atom_id res chain seq x y z
N MET A 1 -13.41 -18.35 -7.81
CA MET A 1 -14.33 -17.26 -7.41
C MET A 1 -14.44 -16.28 -8.56
N SER A 2 -15.65 -15.90 -9.00
CA SER A 2 -15.77 -14.91 -10.09
C SER A 2 -15.33 -13.52 -9.60
N HIS A 3 -14.73 -12.71 -10.47
CA HIS A 3 -14.24 -11.36 -10.13
C HIS A 3 -15.37 -10.46 -9.58
N ARG A 4 -16.58 -10.62 -10.11
CA ARG A 4 -17.79 -9.95 -9.61
C ARG A 4 -18.12 -10.35 -8.17
N LEU A 5 -18.04 -11.63 -7.83
CA LEU A 5 -18.33 -12.09 -6.47
C LEU A 5 -17.31 -11.54 -5.45
N LEU A 6 -16.02 -11.52 -5.81
CA LEU A 6 -14.98 -10.92 -4.96
C LEU A 6 -15.23 -9.44 -4.72
N THR A 7 -15.56 -8.69 -5.77
CA THR A 7 -15.84 -7.25 -5.69
C THR A 7 -17.03 -6.97 -4.78
N THR A 8 -18.14 -7.70 -4.94
CA THR A 8 -19.32 -7.53 -4.09
C THR A 8 -19.04 -7.84 -2.63
N ILE A 9 -18.30 -8.93 -2.34
CA ILE A 9 -17.88 -9.27 -0.97
C ILE A 9 -17.04 -8.15 -0.37
N MET A 10 -16.08 -7.61 -1.13
CA MET A 10 -15.19 -6.56 -0.63
C MET A 10 -15.90 -5.23 -0.40
N LEU A 11 -16.89 -4.87 -1.24
CA LEU A 11 -17.72 -3.69 -1.01
C LEU A 11 -18.55 -3.81 0.28
N LEU A 12 -19.14 -4.98 0.52
CA LEU A 12 -19.89 -5.26 1.76
C LEU A 12 -18.97 -5.20 2.99
N LEU A 13 -17.79 -5.83 2.92
CA LEU A 13 -16.82 -5.80 4.01
C LEU A 13 -16.29 -4.38 4.27
N ALA A 14 -16.03 -3.60 3.22
CA ALA A 14 -15.60 -2.20 3.35
C ALA A 14 -16.68 -1.34 4.02
N GLY A 15 -17.95 -1.50 3.61
CA GLY A 15 -19.08 -0.81 4.23
C GLY A 15 -19.27 -1.21 5.70
N LEU A 16 -19.21 -2.50 6.02
CA LEU A 16 -19.31 -3.00 7.39
C LEU A 16 -18.16 -2.54 8.27
N TRP A 17 -16.92 -2.53 7.76
CA TRP A 17 -15.76 -2.01 8.47
C TRP A 17 -15.88 -0.52 8.77
N GLY A 18 -16.25 0.28 7.77
CA GLY A 18 -16.51 1.72 7.95
C GLY A 18 -17.63 1.98 8.96
N ALA A 19 -18.71 1.18 8.93
CA ALA A 19 -19.83 1.31 9.85
C ALA A 19 -19.44 0.93 11.29
N ALA A 20 -18.63 -0.12 11.46
CA ALA A 20 -18.11 -0.53 12.77
C ALA A 20 -17.23 0.56 13.39
N LEU A 21 -16.30 1.14 12.63
CA LEU A 21 -15.48 2.26 13.12
C LEU A 21 -16.32 3.52 13.37
N GLY A 22 -17.30 3.80 12.51
CA GLY A 22 -18.25 4.90 12.69
C GLY A 22 -19.07 4.77 13.98
N TYR A 23 -19.59 3.58 14.27
CA TYR A 23 -20.31 3.27 15.51
C TYR A 23 -19.42 3.49 16.74
N LEU A 24 -18.18 3.00 16.69
CA LEU A 24 -17.22 3.19 17.77
C LEU A 24 -16.83 4.66 17.97
N ASN A 25 -16.74 5.46 16.89
CA ASN A 25 -16.50 6.90 16.95
C ASN A 25 -17.70 7.67 17.56
N LEU A 26 -18.93 7.22 17.32
CA LEU A 26 -20.13 7.82 17.94
C LEU A 26 -20.14 7.63 19.47
N ASN A 27 -19.56 6.53 19.95
CA ASN A 27 -19.54 6.18 21.38
C ASN A 27 -18.20 6.52 22.08
N GLY A 28 -17.24 7.15 21.40
CA GLY A 28 -15.96 7.56 21.99
C GLY A 28 -15.00 6.41 22.37
N GLY A 29 -15.07 5.28 21.65
CA GLY A 29 -14.45 4.01 22.07
C GLY A 29 -13.08 3.64 21.49
N ILE A 30 -12.37 4.50 20.75
CA ILE A 30 -11.12 4.10 20.06
C ILE A 30 -9.94 5.04 20.33
N GLY A 31 -9.17 4.72 21.37
CA GLY A 31 -7.99 5.50 21.74
C GLY A 31 -6.90 5.60 20.65
N LEU A 32 -6.81 4.65 19.70
CA LEU A 32 -5.88 4.78 18.57
C LEU A 32 -6.35 5.84 17.56
N LEU A 33 -7.63 5.88 17.21
CA LEU A 33 -8.17 6.87 16.28
C LEU A 33 -8.10 8.26 16.89
N ASP A 34 -8.39 8.40 18.18
CA ASP A 34 -8.30 9.68 18.88
C ASP A 34 -6.87 10.23 18.87
N ARG A 35 -5.84 9.38 18.99
CA ARG A 35 -4.43 9.80 18.84
C ARG A 35 -4.09 10.31 17.45
N MET A 36 -4.55 9.57 16.42
CA MET A 36 -4.34 9.97 15.03
C MET A 36 -5.07 11.29 14.75
N GLU A 37 -6.30 11.42 15.24
CA GLU A 37 -7.12 12.61 15.08
C GLU A 37 -6.50 13.82 15.79
N ALA A 38 -5.98 13.65 17.01
CA ALA A 38 -5.27 14.69 17.75
C ALA A 38 -4.09 15.25 16.94
N SER A 39 -3.26 14.36 16.38
CA SER A 39 -2.10 14.76 15.56
C SER A 39 -2.54 15.50 14.28
N LEU A 40 -3.61 15.03 13.63
CA LEU A 40 -4.15 15.66 12.42
C LEU A 40 -4.85 17.00 12.73
N ALA A 41 -5.45 17.16 13.91
CA ALA A 41 -6.02 18.42 14.36
C ALA A 41 -4.94 19.49 14.60
N ASP A 42 -3.76 19.12 15.10
CA ASP A 42 -2.66 20.07 15.27
C ASP A 42 -2.13 20.57 13.94
N ILE A 43 -1.89 19.64 13.00
CA ILE A 43 -1.47 19.99 11.66
C ILE A 43 -2.47 20.96 11.02
N ARG A 44 -3.78 20.67 11.13
CA ARG A 44 -4.82 21.56 10.61
C ARG A 44 -4.86 22.92 11.33
N SER A 45 -4.65 22.95 12.63
CA SER A 45 -4.58 24.20 13.40
C SER A 45 -3.43 25.09 12.94
N VAL A 46 -2.24 24.50 12.75
CA VAL A 46 -1.06 25.23 12.23
C VAL A 46 -1.28 25.69 10.78
N VAL A 47 -1.92 24.87 9.94
CA VAL A 47 -2.22 25.21 8.54
C VAL A 47 -3.26 26.32 8.43
N VAL A 48 -4.31 26.30 9.26
CA VAL A 48 -5.31 27.39 9.32
C VAL A 48 -4.67 28.67 9.88
N GLY A 49 -3.72 28.53 10.81
CA GLY A 49 -2.95 29.62 11.38
C GLY A 49 -3.64 30.28 12.57
N ALA A 50 -2.91 31.21 13.19
CA ALA A 50 -3.39 31.97 14.34
C ALA A 50 -4.51 32.95 13.94
N LYS A 51 -5.47 33.15 14.85
CA LYS A 51 -6.60 34.07 14.74
C LYS A 51 -6.52 35.09 15.87
N ALA A 52 -6.87 36.36 15.60
CA ALA A 52 -6.96 37.35 16.66
C ALA A 52 -8.19 37.06 17.55
N PRO A 53 -8.03 36.89 18.87
CA PRO A 53 -9.18 36.68 19.75
C PRO A 53 -10.01 37.97 19.86
N PRO A 54 -11.34 37.85 20.03
CA PRO A 54 -12.18 39.00 20.32
C PRO A 54 -11.81 39.59 21.70
N PRO A 55 -11.88 40.92 21.88
CA PRO A 55 -11.47 41.61 23.12
C PRO A 55 -12.51 41.46 24.25
N ILE A 56 -12.85 40.21 24.59
CA ILE A 56 -13.87 39.84 25.59
C ILE A 56 -13.22 39.44 26.91
N VAL A 57 -12.05 38.80 26.84
CA VAL A 57 -11.30 38.30 27.99
C VAL A 57 -9.94 38.99 28.05
N SER A 58 -9.43 39.23 29.25
CA SER A 58 -8.06 39.70 29.47
C SER A 58 -7.46 38.99 30.68
N ILE A 59 -6.17 38.70 30.61
CA ILE A 59 -5.45 37.95 31.63
C ILE A 59 -4.67 38.92 32.48
N VAL A 60 -4.79 38.80 33.80
CA VAL A 60 -3.90 39.45 34.78
C VAL A 60 -3.03 38.35 35.37
N ALA A 61 -1.82 38.24 34.84
CA ALA A 61 -0.87 37.18 35.13
C ALA A 61 -0.08 37.47 36.41
N ILE A 62 -0.10 36.52 37.35
CA ILE A 62 0.89 36.44 38.41
C ILE A 62 2.16 35.86 37.75
N ASP A 63 2.97 36.74 37.20
CA ASP A 63 4.19 36.45 36.45
C ASP A 63 5.44 36.57 37.33
N ASP A 64 6.61 36.30 36.75
CA ASP A 64 7.89 36.39 37.47
C ASP A 64 8.16 37.80 38.04
N ARG A 65 7.65 38.86 37.40
CA ARG A 65 7.73 40.24 37.92
C ARG A 65 6.93 40.39 39.21
N THR A 66 5.71 39.86 39.22
CA THR A 66 4.85 39.88 40.40
C THR A 66 5.45 39.03 41.52
N ALA A 67 5.96 37.83 41.19
CA ALA A 67 6.62 36.95 42.15
C ALA A 67 7.87 37.58 42.76
N ALA A 68 8.67 38.31 41.98
CA ALA A 68 9.85 39.02 42.47
C ALA A 68 9.51 40.19 43.39
N ALA A 69 8.38 40.89 43.15
CA ALA A 69 7.97 42.05 43.92
C ALA A 69 7.20 41.69 45.21
N HIS A 70 6.36 40.66 45.16
CA HIS A 70 5.40 40.33 46.22
C HIS A 70 5.50 38.89 46.77
N GLY A 71 6.44 38.10 46.25
CA GLY A 71 6.58 36.67 46.59
C GLY A 71 5.60 35.78 45.81
N TYR A 72 5.81 34.47 45.90
CA TYR A 72 4.92 33.47 45.34
C TYR A 72 4.83 32.26 46.29
N PRO A 73 3.62 31.76 46.63
CA PRO A 73 2.30 32.27 46.26
C PRO A 73 2.00 33.65 46.87
N LEU A 74 1.12 34.43 46.23
CA LEU A 74 0.68 35.73 46.76
C LEU A 74 -0.09 35.57 48.07
N ASP A 75 0.19 36.46 49.03
CA ASP A 75 -0.57 36.50 50.28
C ASP A 75 -2.02 36.97 50.07
N ARG A 76 -2.89 36.63 51.02
CA ARG A 76 -4.33 36.91 50.92
C ARG A 76 -4.65 38.40 50.87
N ALA A 77 -3.86 39.23 51.56
CA ALA A 77 -4.01 40.68 51.54
C ALA A 77 -3.65 41.29 50.17
N THR A 78 -2.61 40.79 49.51
CA THR A 78 -2.20 41.25 48.18
C THR A 78 -3.20 40.80 47.12
N LEU A 79 -3.72 39.56 47.22
CA LEU A 79 -4.84 39.12 46.37
C LEU A 79 -6.08 40.00 46.55
N ALA A 80 -6.42 40.39 47.78
CA ALA A 80 -7.53 41.30 48.04
C ALA A 80 -7.34 42.68 47.37
N ARG A 81 -6.13 43.26 47.48
CA ARG A 81 -5.79 44.52 46.80
C ARG A 81 -5.86 44.39 45.28
N LEU A 82 -5.37 43.27 44.73
CA LEU A 82 -5.41 43.01 43.30
C LEU A 82 -6.85 42.93 42.77
N VAL A 83 -7.70 42.13 43.44
CA VAL A 83 -9.13 42.01 43.09
C VAL A 83 -9.84 43.35 43.21
N GLY A 84 -9.58 44.11 44.29
CA GLY A 84 -10.13 45.46 44.48
C GLY A 84 -9.71 46.45 43.39
N ALA A 85 -8.43 46.44 42.99
CA ALA A 85 -7.91 47.29 41.91
C ALA A 85 -8.57 46.97 40.57
N ILE A 86 -8.82 45.70 40.28
CA ILE A 86 -9.52 45.26 39.06
C ILE A 86 -11.00 45.65 39.13
N ASN A 87 -11.68 45.41 40.25
CA ASN A 87 -13.09 45.77 40.45
C ASN A 87 -13.34 47.27 40.30
N ALA A 88 -12.39 48.12 40.70
CA ALA A 88 -12.48 49.58 40.52
C ALA A 88 -12.62 49.99 39.05
N LEU A 89 -12.12 49.18 38.11
CA LEU A 89 -12.23 49.40 36.66
C LEU A 89 -13.49 48.78 36.03
N LYS A 90 -14.39 48.20 36.84
CA LYS A 90 -15.70 47.65 36.45
C LYS A 90 -15.64 46.59 35.32
N PRO A 91 -14.99 45.44 35.57
CA PRO A 91 -15.07 44.29 34.67
C PRO A 91 -16.49 43.72 34.61
N LYS A 92 -16.77 42.88 33.61
CA LYS A 92 -17.99 42.04 33.60
C LYS A 92 -17.95 40.96 34.67
N ALA A 93 -16.77 40.35 34.85
CA ALA A 93 -16.52 39.39 35.92
C ALA A 93 -15.02 39.30 36.22
N VAL A 94 -14.67 39.01 37.47
CA VAL A 94 -13.31 38.65 37.90
C VAL A 94 -13.26 37.15 38.15
N ALA A 95 -12.45 36.42 37.39
CA ALA A 95 -12.27 34.98 37.52
C ALA A 95 -10.89 34.69 38.12
N LEU A 96 -10.85 34.21 39.36
CA LEU A 96 -9.63 33.91 40.09
C LEU A 96 -9.29 32.42 39.97
N ASP A 97 -8.32 32.12 39.14
CA ASP A 97 -7.77 30.77 38.90
C ASP A 97 -6.69 30.44 39.95
N ILE A 98 -7.10 30.43 41.23
CA ILE A 98 -6.27 30.11 42.38
C ILE A 98 -7.09 29.29 43.37
N LEU A 99 -6.54 28.17 43.84
CA LEU A 99 -7.18 27.34 44.85
C LEU A 99 -7.06 27.99 46.25
N LEU A 100 -8.21 28.35 46.81
CA LEU A 100 -8.34 28.96 48.15
C LEU A 100 -8.76 27.92 49.20
N VAL A 101 -8.01 26.82 49.29
CA VAL A 101 -8.34 25.65 50.12
C VAL A 101 -7.82 25.76 51.56
N ASP A 102 -6.68 26.42 51.74
CA ASP A 102 -6.03 26.58 53.05
C ASP A 102 -6.33 27.94 53.70
N PRO A 103 -6.54 27.97 55.03
CA PRO A 103 -6.78 29.21 55.78
C PRO A 103 -5.54 30.11 55.79
N GLY A 104 -5.77 31.39 55.48
CA GLY A 104 -4.74 32.43 55.63
C GLY A 104 -4.90 33.23 56.92
N PRO A 105 -4.10 34.29 57.10
CA PRO A 105 -4.31 35.27 58.17
C PRO A 105 -5.73 35.85 58.12
N GLU A 106 -6.39 35.98 59.27
CA GLU A 106 -7.82 36.33 59.35
C GLU A 106 -8.17 37.67 58.69
N GLU A 107 -7.33 38.69 58.88
CA GLU A 107 -7.49 39.99 58.20
C GLU A 107 -7.41 39.87 56.67
N GLY A 108 -6.45 39.08 56.16
CA GLY A 108 -6.26 38.88 54.73
C GLY A 108 -7.40 38.11 54.07
N ASP A 109 -7.87 37.05 54.71
CA ASP A 109 -9.02 36.27 54.24
C ASP A 109 -10.31 37.11 54.26
N THR A 110 -10.51 37.93 55.29
CA THR A 110 -11.66 38.84 55.39
C THR A 110 -11.62 39.91 54.31
N ALA A 111 -10.45 40.51 54.07
CA ALA A 111 -10.24 41.49 53.01
C ALA A 111 -10.52 40.88 51.62
N LEU A 112 -10.03 39.68 51.34
CA LEU A 112 -10.25 39.00 50.05
C LEU A 112 -11.72 38.64 49.87
N ALA A 113 -12.39 38.12 50.91
CA ALA A 113 -13.82 37.82 50.84
C ALA A 113 -14.67 39.09 50.63
N SER A 114 -14.26 40.23 51.20
CA SER A 114 -14.92 41.52 50.94
C SER A 114 -14.71 41.96 49.49
N ALA A 115 -13.47 41.94 48.99
CA ALA A 115 -13.14 42.34 47.63
C ALA A 115 -13.89 41.49 46.58
N LEU A 116 -14.04 40.18 46.82
CA LEU A 116 -14.80 39.28 45.94
C LEU A 116 -16.31 39.61 45.88
N ARG A 117 -16.89 40.22 46.93
CA ARG A 117 -18.31 40.62 46.96
C ARG A 117 -18.58 41.95 46.26
N GLU A 118 -17.56 42.77 46.04
CA GLU A 118 -17.72 44.10 45.43
C GLU A 118 -18.13 44.04 43.94
N GLY A 119 -17.87 42.91 43.28
CA GLY A 119 -18.23 42.71 41.88
C GLY A 119 -18.52 41.23 41.55
N PRO A 120 -18.98 40.94 40.32
CA PRO A 120 -19.24 39.56 39.90
C PRO A 120 -17.93 38.77 39.88
N SER A 121 -17.78 37.83 40.81
CA SER A 121 -16.52 37.09 40.99
C SER A 121 -16.72 35.59 40.90
N VAL A 122 -15.73 34.90 40.32
CA VAL A 122 -15.65 33.44 40.22
C VAL A 122 -14.32 32.97 40.80
N ILE A 123 -14.33 31.89 41.58
CA ILE A 123 -13.14 31.28 42.18
C ILE A 123 -13.01 29.81 41.79
N ALA A 124 -11.76 29.36 41.65
CA ALA A 124 -11.41 27.99 41.30
C ALA A 124 -11.65 27.00 42.46
N ALA A 125 -12.28 25.87 42.14
CA ALA A 125 -12.21 24.62 42.89
C ALA A 125 -11.46 23.57 42.06
N ALA A 126 -10.84 22.58 42.69
CA ALA A 126 -10.19 21.49 41.96
C ALA A 126 -10.90 20.16 42.21
N ALA A 127 -10.97 19.31 41.19
CA ALA A 127 -11.44 17.93 41.32
C ALA A 127 -10.25 16.97 41.22
N THR A 128 -10.19 15.97 42.11
CA THR A 128 -9.19 14.90 42.06
C THR A 128 -9.82 13.60 41.55
N PHE A 129 -9.11 12.90 40.66
CA PHE A 129 -9.58 11.70 39.95
C PHE A 129 -8.61 10.53 40.15
N ALA A 130 -9.11 9.28 40.15
CA ALA A 130 -8.29 8.07 40.37
C ALA A 130 -7.22 7.79 39.29
N ARG A 131 -7.35 8.37 38.09
CA ARG A 131 -6.40 8.22 36.98
C ARG A 131 -6.18 9.58 36.30
N SER A 132 -4.94 9.84 35.87
CA SER A 132 -4.56 11.01 35.06
C SER A 132 -5.13 10.98 33.63
N SER A 133 -5.49 9.78 33.13
CA SER A 133 -6.17 9.58 31.85
C SER A 133 -7.66 9.38 32.08
N GLN A 134 -8.47 10.34 31.62
CA GLN A 134 -9.92 10.36 31.72
C GLN A 134 -10.56 9.33 30.76
N GLN A 135 -10.72 8.08 31.20
CA GLN A 135 -11.54 7.09 30.49
C GLN A 135 -12.98 7.16 31.01
N VAL A 136 -13.90 7.51 30.13
CA VAL A 136 -15.35 7.40 30.35
C VAL A 136 -15.69 5.91 30.39
N THR A 137 -16.14 5.40 31.52
CA THR A 137 -16.66 4.03 31.62
C THR A 137 -18.15 4.04 31.34
N ASP A 138 -18.54 3.40 30.24
CA ASP A 138 -19.93 3.29 29.81
C ASP A 138 -20.65 2.27 30.72
N ALA A 139 -21.37 2.77 31.73
CA ALA A 139 -22.39 1.98 32.43
C ALA A 139 -23.69 2.14 31.66
N ALA A 140 -24.07 1.08 30.92
CA ALA A 140 -25.17 1.07 29.98
C ALA A 140 -26.47 1.73 30.52
N GLY A 141 -26.85 2.86 29.92
CA GLY A 141 -28.19 3.44 30.02
C GLY A 141 -28.35 4.75 30.81
N ASP A 142 -27.31 5.30 31.43
CA ASP A 142 -27.38 6.59 32.12
C ASP A 142 -26.93 7.76 31.20
N PRO A 143 -27.78 8.76 30.89
CA PRO A 143 -27.41 9.95 30.13
C PRO A 143 -26.23 10.74 30.72
N LEU A 144 -25.93 10.53 32.01
CA LEU A 144 -24.83 11.17 32.74
C LEU A 144 -23.57 10.30 32.83
N ALA A 145 -23.58 9.05 32.36
CA ALA A 145 -22.42 8.14 32.40
C ALA A 145 -21.20 8.70 31.64
N ALA A 146 -21.43 9.57 30.66
CA ALA A 146 -20.37 10.22 29.88
C ALA A 146 -19.66 11.38 30.61
N ILE A 147 -20.19 11.82 31.76
CA ILE A 147 -19.66 12.93 32.55
C ILE A 147 -18.56 12.41 33.50
N PRO A 148 -17.40 13.09 33.59
CA PRO A 148 -16.34 12.70 34.53
C PRO A 148 -16.82 12.73 35.99
N GLU A 149 -16.60 11.63 36.72
CA GLU A 149 -16.89 11.52 38.15
C GLU A 149 -15.64 11.78 39.00
N ALA A 150 -15.68 12.79 39.87
CA ALA A 150 -14.59 13.16 40.75
C ALA A 150 -14.60 12.35 42.06
N ASN A 151 -13.44 11.88 42.52
CA ASN A 151 -13.30 11.18 43.80
C ASN A 151 -13.40 12.14 44.99
N HIS A 152 -12.69 13.28 44.89
CA HIS A 152 -12.75 14.34 45.89
C HIS A 152 -12.69 15.71 45.22
N LEU A 153 -13.55 16.62 45.69
CA LEU A 153 -13.50 18.04 45.35
C LEU A 153 -12.74 18.80 46.43
N LEU A 154 -11.71 19.52 46.01
CA LEU A 154 -11.02 20.55 46.78
C LEU A 154 -11.80 21.86 46.61
N LEU A 155 -12.77 22.06 47.49
CA LEU A 155 -13.59 23.26 47.52
C LEU A 155 -12.86 24.42 48.22
N PRO A 156 -13.07 25.67 47.78
CA PRO A 156 -12.63 26.84 48.52
C PRO A 156 -13.20 26.87 49.94
N LEU A 157 -12.52 27.57 50.85
CA LEU A 157 -13.05 27.80 52.20
C LEU A 157 -14.47 28.38 52.14
N PRO A 158 -15.38 28.00 53.06
CA PRO A 158 -16.78 28.43 53.04
C PRO A 158 -16.97 29.96 52.96
N ARG A 159 -16.05 30.73 53.55
CA ARG A 159 -16.03 32.20 53.49
C ARG A 159 -15.90 32.75 52.07
N PHE A 160 -15.12 32.08 51.22
CA PHE A 160 -14.91 32.46 49.82
C PHE A 160 -16.02 31.90 48.92
N ALA A 161 -16.45 30.65 49.16
CA ALA A 161 -17.57 30.04 48.44
C ALA A 161 -18.90 30.78 48.65
N GLY A 162 -19.07 31.48 49.79
CA GLY A 162 -20.21 32.37 50.04
C GLY A 162 -20.02 33.81 49.53
N ALA A 163 -18.81 34.18 49.07
CA ALA A 163 -18.49 35.52 48.56
C ALA A 163 -18.46 35.58 47.03
N ALA A 164 -18.15 34.47 46.36
CA ALA A 164 -18.01 34.36 44.92
C ALA A 164 -18.62 33.05 44.40
N ALA A 165 -18.96 33.03 43.11
CA ALA A 165 -19.34 31.80 42.43
C ALA A 165 -18.16 30.82 42.36
N VAL A 166 -18.43 29.53 42.50
CA VAL A 166 -17.40 28.48 42.45
C VAL A 166 -17.50 27.72 41.14
N GLY A 167 -16.37 27.51 40.47
CA GLY A 167 -16.29 26.67 39.27
C GLY A 167 -15.12 25.69 39.35
N VAL A 168 -15.32 24.48 38.86
CA VAL A 168 -14.31 23.41 38.91
C VAL A 168 -13.28 23.62 37.79
N VAL A 169 -12.03 23.86 38.16
CA VAL A 169 -10.90 23.87 37.25
C VAL A 169 -10.49 22.43 37.01
N ASN A 170 -10.72 21.96 35.79
CA ASN A 170 -10.27 20.66 35.35
C ASN A 170 -9.84 20.75 33.89
N VAL A 171 -8.54 20.56 33.67
CA VAL A 171 -7.98 20.46 32.33
C VAL A 171 -7.82 18.98 32.01
N ALA A 172 -8.60 18.50 31.04
CA ALA A 172 -8.40 17.18 30.48
C ALA A 172 -7.46 17.29 29.29
N THR A 173 -6.27 16.69 29.39
CA THR A 173 -5.38 16.53 28.24
C THR A 173 -5.71 15.25 27.51
N ASP A 174 -5.63 15.24 26.20
CA ASP A 174 -5.68 13.98 25.47
C ASP A 174 -4.35 13.23 25.52
N GLN A 175 -4.26 12.13 24.76
CA GLN A 175 -3.10 11.25 24.75
C GLN A 175 -1.80 11.91 24.23
N THR A 176 -1.88 13.11 23.66
CA THR A 176 -0.72 13.92 23.24
C THR A 176 -0.33 14.98 24.27
N GLY A 177 -1.09 15.11 25.37
CA GLY A 177 -0.86 16.11 26.42
C GLY A 177 -1.51 17.46 26.15
N THR A 178 -2.14 17.69 25.00
CA THR A 178 -2.77 18.96 24.66
C THR A 178 -4.23 19.02 25.16
N PRO A 179 -4.66 20.14 25.75
CA PRO A 179 -6.02 20.33 26.23
C PRO A 179 -6.96 20.76 25.10
N ARG A 180 -7.29 19.83 24.20
CA ARG A 180 -8.23 20.07 23.07
C ARG A 180 -9.70 20.05 23.50
N PHE A 181 -9.98 19.57 24.71
CA PHE A 181 -11.34 19.48 25.25
C PHE A 181 -11.36 19.93 26.70
N ILE A 182 -12.34 20.75 27.06
CA ILE A 182 -12.59 21.11 28.46
C ILE A 182 -13.97 20.55 28.86
N PRO A 183 -14.06 19.68 29.89
CA PRO A 183 -15.35 19.25 30.40
C PRO A 183 -16.07 20.48 30.98
N LEU A 184 -17.27 20.80 30.49
CA LEU A 184 -18.01 21.97 30.97
C LEU A 184 -18.77 21.69 32.27
N ILE A 185 -18.96 20.41 32.58
CA ILE A 185 -19.68 19.92 33.76
C ILE A 185 -18.91 18.72 34.31
N SER A 186 -18.83 18.63 35.63
CA SER A 186 -18.31 17.46 36.35
C SER A 186 -19.35 16.95 37.34
N ARG A 187 -19.33 15.64 37.60
CA ARG A 187 -20.17 15.00 38.61
C ARG A 187 -19.35 14.71 39.85
N ALA A 188 -19.85 15.09 41.01
CA ALA A 188 -19.30 14.65 42.29
C ALA A 188 -20.46 14.23 43.21
N ALA A 189 -20.50 12.94 43.55
CA ALA A 189 -21.65 12.31 44.19
C ALA A 189 -22.96 12.60 43.42
N ASP A 190 -23.93 13.28 44.04
CA ASP A 190 -25.27 13.57 43.48
C ASP A 190 -25.40 14.99 42.90
N ARG A 191 -24.29 15.72 42.74
CA ARG A 191 -24.31 17.11 42.25
C ARG A 191 -23.55 17.28 40.94
N LEU A 192 -24.12 18.10 40.05
CA LEU A 192 -23.48 18.60 38.85
C LEU A 192 -22.82 19.94 39.17
N ASP A 193 -21.52 20.03 38.99
CA ASP A 193 -20.75 21.24 39.21
C ASP A 193 -20.23 21.79 37.87
N PRO A 194 -20.53 23.08 37.55
CA PRO A 194 -20.04 23.70 36.33
C PRO A 194 -18.53 23.91 36.41
N ALA A 195 -17.87 23.74 35.27
CA ALA A 195 -16.46 24.02 35.13
C ALA A 195 -16.19 25.53 35.28
N PHE A 196 -14.95 25.87 35.66
CA PHE A 196 -14.52 27.24 35.88
C PHE A 196 -14.79 28.15 34.66
N PRO A 197 -14.47 27.76 33.41
CA PRO A 197 -14.81 28.57 32.24
C PRO A 197 -16.31 28.79 32.05
N LEU A 198 -17.14 27.76 32.26
CA LEU A 198 -18.59 27.87 32.16
C LEU A 198 -19.16 28.79 33.22
N ARG A 199 -18.64 28.71 34.45
CA ARG A 199 -19.10 29.56 35.55
C ARG A 199 -18.68 31.01 35.35
N ALA A 200 -17.46 31.27 34.87
CA ALA A 200 -16.99 32.60 34.50
C ALA A 200 -17.87 33.23 33.40
N ALA A 201 -18.18 32.47 32.35
CA ALA A 201 -19.06 32.93 31.27
C ALA A 201 -20.50 33.20 31.76
N SER A 202 -21.06 32.30 32.57
CA SER A 202 -22.38 32.44 33.20
C SER A 202 -22.50 33.70 34.07
N VAL A 203 -21.51 33.96 34.93
CA VAL A 203 -21.47 35.15 35.79
C VAL A 203 -21.29 36.43 34.96
N ALA A 204 -20.41 36.41 33.96
CA ALA A 204 -20.17 37.56 33.10
C ALA A 204 -21.39 37.97 32.24
N LEU A 205 -22.23 37.00 31.88
CA LEU A 205 -23.45 37.21 31.11
C LEU A 205 -24.70 37.37 31.99
N GLY A 206 -24.62 37.06 33.29
CA GLY A 206 -25.75 37.10 34.21
C GLY A 206 -26.84 36.06 33.90
N VAL A 207 -26.46 34.92 33.32
CA VAL A 207 -27.39 33.84 32.93
C VAL A 207 -26.90 32.50 33.46
N ASP A 208 -27.82 31.69 33.98
CA ASP A 208 -27.51 30.33 34.41
C ASP A 208 -27.47 29.38 33.20
N PRO A 209 -26.50 28.45 33.15
CA PRO A 209 -26.40 27.48 32.06
C PRO A 209 -27.51 26.43 32.17
N ALA A 210 -28.17 26.11 31.05
CA ALA A 210 -29.07 24.98 30.94
C ALA A 210 -28.45 23.87 30.09
N ILE A 211 -28.62 22.62 30.51
CA ILE A 211 -27.99 21.46 29.89
C ILE A 211 -28.96 20.85 28.87
N GLU A 212 -28.54 20.74 27.62
CA GLU A 212 -29.20 19.97 26.57
C GLU A 212 -28.38 18.71 26.25
N PRO A 213 -28.95 17.67 25.60
CA PRO A 213 -28.24 16.43 25.32
C PRO A 213 -26.92 16.58 24.55
N ASP A 214 -26.84 17.55 23.63
CA ASP A 214 -25.70 17.80 22.73
C ASP A 214 -25.20 19.25 22.77
N ALA A 215 -25.66 20.04 23.74
CA ALA A 215 -25.28 21.44 23.88
C ALA A 215 -25.45 21.95 25.31
N ILE A 216 -24.80 23.08 25.60
CA ILE A 216 -25.11 23.91 26.76
C ILE A 216 -25.72 25.22 26.27
N MET A 217 -26.85 25.57 26.87
CA MET A 217 -27.52 26.83 26.65
C MET A 217 -27.01 27.87 27.65
N LEU A 218 -26.48 28.98 27.14
CA LEU A 218 -26.04 30.11 27.95
C LEU A 218 -26.84 31.35 27.55
N GLY A 219 -27.99 31.54 28.20
CA GLY A 219 -29.00 32.50 27.74
C GLY A 219 -29.54 32.10 26.37
N ASN A 220 -29.34 32.94 25.35
CA ASN A 220 -29.75 32.67 23.97
C ASN A 220 -28.66 31.95 23.14
N LEU A 221 -27.46 31.76 23.70
CA LEU A 221 -26.35 31.18 22.98
C LEU A 221 -26.37 29.65 23.11
N ARG A 222 -26.44 28.95 21.97
CA ARG A 222 -26.30 27.49 21.91
C ARG A 222 -24.88 27.08 21.66
N ILE A 223 -24.28 26.48 22.69
CA ILE A 223 -22.89 26.03 22.68
C ILE A 223 -22.89 24.53 22.41
N PRO A 224 -22.58 24.07 21.19
CA PRO A 224 -22.54 22.65 20.88
C PRO A 224 -21.41 21.98 21.65
N THR A 225 -21.69 20.81 22.23
CA THR A 225 -20.71 20.04 23.02
C THR A 225 -20.44 18.69 22.39
N ASP A 226 -19.23 18.20 22.60
CA ASP A 226 -18.86 16.82 22.27
C ASP A 226 -19.33 15.84 23.37
N ILE A 227 -19.04 14.55 23.18
CA ILE A 227 -19.36 13.45 24.11
C ILE A 227 -18.98 13.84 25.54
N GLY A 228 -19.95 13.71 26.46
CA GLY A 228 -19.76 14.04 27.87
C GLY A 228 -19.76 15.54 28.17
N GLN A 229 -20.46 16.36 27.38
CA GLN A 229 -20.61 17.81 27.59
C GLN A 229 -19.25 18.54 27.59
N ARG A 230 -18.35 18.12 26.69
CA ARG A 230 -17.02 18.70 26.55
C ARG A 230 -17.04 19.83 25.51
N LEU A 231 -16.41 20.94 25.83
CA LEU A 231 -16.14 22.03 24.89
C LEU A 231 -14.91 21.68 24.05
N PRO A 232 -15.01 21.57 22.72
CA PRO A 232 -13.85 21.52 21.85
C PRO A 232 -13.14 22.89 21.86
N VAL A 233 -11.85 22.91 22.20
CA VAL A 233 -11.05 24.13 22.31
C VAL A 233 -10.11 24.26 21.12
N THR A 234 -10.10 25.44 20.50
CA THR A 234 -9.14 25.83 19.46
C THR A 234 -8.37 27.06 19.88
N PHE A 235 -7.06 26.93 19.98
CA PHE A 235 -6.21 28.04 20.41
C PHE A 235 -6.17 29.14 19.34
N TYR A 236 -6.27 30.40 19.78
CA TYR A 236 -6.16 31.57 18.92
C TYR A 236 -4.73 31.75 18.38
N GLY A 237 -3.72 31.30 19.11
CA GLY A 237 -2.32 31.38 18.71
C GLY A 237 -1.42 30.88 19.84
N GLY A 238 -0.16 31.33 19.85
CA GLY A 238 0.79 31.02 20.94
C GLY A 238 0.56 31.90 22.17
N HIS A 239 1.45 31.81 23.17
CA HIS A 239 1.34 32.61 24.38
C HIS A 239 1.23 34.12 24.15
N GLY A 240 0.30 34.75 24.87
CA GLY A 240 -0.01 36.17 24.76
C GLY A 240 -0.97 36.51 23.61
N SER A 241 -1.61 35.50 23.01
CA SER A 241 -2.68 35.74 22.03
C SER A 241 -3.86 36.44 22.69
N ILE A 242 -4.22 36.01 23.90
CA ILE A 242 -5.14 36.77 24.75
C ILE A 242 -4.34 37.86 25.46
N ALA A 243 -4.89 39.09 25.44
CA ALA A 243 -4.23 40.25 26.05
C ALA A 243 -3.90 39.96 27.52
N THR A 244 -2.60 39.93 27.82
CA THR A 244 -2.06 39.54 29.13
C THR A 244 -1.28 40.70 29.75
N PHE A 245 -1.57 41.00 31.01
CA PHE A 245 -0.96 42.08 31.78
C PHE A 245 -0.43 41.51 33.10
N SER A 246 0.67 42.08 33.61
CA SER A 246 1.23 41.64 34.89
C SER A 246 0.36 42.08 36.06
N ALA A 247 0.19 41.23 37.07
CA ALA A 247 -0.54 41.56 38.29
C ALA A 247 0.13 42.70 39.07
N VAL A 248 1.46 42.87 38.98
CA VAL A 248 2.14 44.04 39.55
C VAL A 248 1.70 45.35 38.90
N ASP A 249 1.41 45.35 37.60
CA ASP A 249 0.94 46.55 36.89
C ASP A 249 -0.49 46.92 37.31
N ALA A 250 -1.31 45.92 37.69
CA ALA A 250 -2.62 46.15 38.30
C ALA A 250 -2.51 46.72 39.73
N LEU A 251 -1.59 46.20 40.55
CA LEU A 251 -1.32 46.70 41.91
C LEU A 251 -0.76 48.14 41.89
N ASP A 252 0.04 48.47 40.90
CA ASP A 252 0.62 49.80 40.69
C ASP A 252 -0.38 50.81 40.05
N GLY A 253 -1.59 50.37 39.68
CA GLY A 253 -2.58 51.23 39.01
C GLY A 253 -2.21 51.60 37.56
N LYS A 254 -1.37 50.80 36.90
CA LYS A 254 -0.91 50.99 35.51
C LYS A 254 -1.73 50.20 34.49
N LEU A 255 -2.73 49.44 34.94
CA LEU A 255 -3.56 48.61 34.07
C LEU A 255 -4.46 49.50 33.17
N PRO A 256 -4.47 49.28 31.84
CA PRO A 256 -5.33 50.05 30.94
C PRO A 256 -6.81 49.83 31.25
N ALA A 257 -7.60 50.90 31.32
CA ALA A 257 -9.03 50.79 31.62
C ALA A 257 -9.81 50.01 30.53
N ASP A 258 -9.41 50.14 29.28
CA ASP A 258 -10.00 49.43 28.13
C ASP A 258 -9.65 47.94 28.10
N ALA A 259 -8.62 47.51 28.85
CA ALA A 259 -8.27 46.11 29.04
C ALA A 259 -9.13 45.41 30.11
N VAL A 260 -9.84 46.16 30.94
CA VAL A 260 -10.66 45.60 32.04
C VAL A 260 -12.15 45.90 31.86
N SER A 261 -12.48 47.15 31.54
CA SER A 261 -13.85 47.61 31.52
C SER A 261 -14.67 46.84 30.48
N GLY A 262 -15.77 46.23 30.92
CA GLY A 262 -16.64 45.44 30.05
C GLY A 262 -16.08 44.09 29.60
N ARG A 263 -14.93 43.64 30.14
CA ARG A 263 -14.30 42.34 29.85
C ARG A 263 -14.37 41.39 31.04
N VAL A 264 -14.18 40.10 30.78
CA VAL A 264 -13.89 39.12 31.83
C VAL A 264 -12.39 39.18 32.12
N VAL A 265 -12.03 39.42 33.37
CA VAL A 265 -10.63 39.44 33.80
C VAL A 265 -10.29 38.14 34.50
N VAL A 266 -9.37 37.37 33.93
CA VAL A 266 -8.90 36.10 34.51
C VAL A 266 -7.57 36.35 35.21
N ILE A 267 -7.52 36.08 36.51
CA ILE A 267 -6.32 36.20 37.33
C ILE A 267 -5.76 34.79 37.56
N GLY A 268 -4.54 34.53 37.12
CA GLY A 268 -3.92 33.20 37.27
C GLY A 268 -2.40 33.26 37.21
N SER A 269 -1.75 32.14 37.53
CA SER A 269 -0.29 32.05 37.58
C SER A 269 0.32 31.80 36.20
N THR A 270 1.38 32.52 35.88
CA THR A 270 2.25 32.26 34.72
C THR A 270 3.73 32.25 35.12
N VAL A 271 4.02 32.04 36.42
CA VAL A 271 5.38 32.03 36.96
C VAL A 271 6.17 30.88 36.35
N THR A 272 7.43 31.15 35.97
CA THR A 272 8.34 30.15 35.45
C THR A 272 8.58 29.06 36.50
N GLY A 273 8.31 27.80 36.15
CA GLY A 273 8.43 26.67 37.07
C GLY A 273 7.18 26.40 37.94
N GLY A 274 6.08 27.13 37.73
CA GLY A 274 4.79 26.89 38.40
C GLY A 274 4.10 25.57 38.03
N GLY A 275 4.52 24.93 36.93
CA GLY A 275 4.09 23.59 36.52
C GLY A 275 2.73 23.51 35.80
N ASP A 276 1.95 24.60 35.80
CA ASP A 276 0.65 24.69 35.11
C ASP A 276 0.81 25.16 33.66
N VAL A 277 1.49 24.35 32.85
CA VAL A 277 1.73 24.61 31.42
C VAL A 277 1.36 23.40 30.57
N PHE A 278 0.83 23.66 29.38
CA PHE A 278 0.33 22.64 28.48
C PHE A 278 0.90 22.80 27.06
N PRO A 279 1.20 21.69 26.36
CA PRO A 279 1.56 21.76 24.94
C PRO A 279 0.34 22.05 24.08
N THR A 280 0.46 22.98 23.14
CA THR A 280 -0.56 23.34 22.15
C THR A 280 0.04 23.35 20.74
N PRO A 281 -0.77 23.40 19.67
CA PRO A 281 -0.25 23.46 18.30
C PRO A 281 0.66 24.67 18.02
N PHE A 282 0.50 25.75 18.78
CA PHE A 282 1.22 27.01 18.58
C PHE A 282 2.30 27.28 19.62
N ASP A 283 2.20 26.67 20.80
CA ASP A 283 3.12 26.89 21.91
C ASP A 283 3.29 25.61 22.75
N PRO A 284 4.53 25.11 22.95
CA PRO A 284 4.78 23.91 23.74
C PRO A 284 4.59 24.08 25.26
N VAL A 285 4.51 25.32 25.77
CA VAL A 285 4.47 25.63 27.20
C VAL A 285 3.39 26.68 27.53
N MET A 286 2.21 26.54 26.93
CA MET A 286 1.06 27.43 27.12
C MET A 286 0.61 27.46 28.59
N PRO A 287 0.58 28.62 29.29
CA PRO A 287 0.05 28.68 30.65
C PRO A 287 -1.43 28.24 30.75
N GLY A 288 -1.77 27.50 31.82
CA GLY A 288 -3.12 26.99 32.08
C GLY A 288 -4.18 28.10 32.13
N VAL A 289 -3.84 29.26 32.69
CA VAL A 289 -4.73 30.44 32.70
C VAL A 289 -5.13 30.91 31.30
N GLU A 290 -4.26 30.76 30.30
CA GLU A 290 -4.58 31.13 28.91
C GLU A 290 -5.44 30.05 28.22
N VAL A 291 -5.27 28.78 28.58
CA VAL A 291 -6.20 27.69 28.20
C VAL A 291 -7.61 27.96 28.72
N MET A 292 -7.74 28.32 30.01
CA MET A 292 -9.02 28.69 30.63
C MET A 292 -9.63 29.92 29.97
N SER A 293 -8.81 30.94 29.72
CA SER A 293 -9.24 32.19 29.09
C SER A 293 -9.70 31.98 27.64
N THR A 294 -9.06 31.07 26.89
CA THR A 294 -9.47 30.66 25.55
C THR A 294 -10.86 30.04 25.59
N ALA A 295 -11.11 29.13 26.53
CA ALA A 295 -12.42 28.52 26.68
C ALA A 295 -13.52 29.50 27.11
N ILE A 296 -13.24 30.41 28.06
CA ILE A 296 -14.16 31.49 28.42
C ILE A 296 -14.49 32.34 27.20
N THR A 297 -13.50 32.66 26.38
CA THR A 297 -13.67 33.45 25.15
C THR A 297 -14.60 32.71 24.19
N HIS A 298 -14.38 31.42 23.92
CA HIS A 298 -15.27 30.63 23.06
C HIS A 298 -16.71 30.55 23.57
N LEU A 299 -16.90 30.42 24.89
CA LEU A 299 -18.22 30.34 25.50
C LEU A 299 -19.01 31.65 25.38
N ILE A 300 -18.34 32.79 25.39
CA ILE A 300 -19.00 34.11 25.30
C ILE A 300 -19.11 34.58 23.84
N ALA A 301 -18.09 34.33 23.02
CA ALA A 301 -18.06 34.74 21.61
C ALA A 301 -18.91 33.83 20.72
N GLY A 302 -19.05 32.55 21.08
CA GLY A 302 -19.73 31.54 20.26
C GLY A 302 -18.94 31.15 19.00
N ASP A 303 -17.62 31.34 18.99
CA ASP A 303 -16.70 31.03 17.87
C ASP A 303 -15.93 29.72 18.06
N GLY A 304 -16.30 28.91 19.07
CA GLY A 304 -15.73 27.60 19.32
C GLY A 304 -16.07 26.57 18.24
N MET A 305 -15.29 25.48 18.20
CA MET A 305 -15.51 24.42 17.21
C MET A 305 -16.76 23.59 17.53
N VAL A 306 -17.48 23.23 16.47
CA VAL A 306 -18.64 22.35 16.53
C VAL A 306 -18.19 20.91 16.32
N ARG A 307 -18.39 20.08 17.35
CA ARG A 307 -18.16 18.62 17.32
C ARG A 307 -19.26 17.87 18.06
N ASP A 308 -20.51 18.13 17.67
CA ASP A 308 -21.69 17.50 18.26
C ASP A 308 -21.94 16.09 17.69
N HIS A 309 -23.03 15.46 18.14
CA HIS A 309 -23.46 14.15 17.66
C HIS A 309 -23.72 14.12 16.14
N ARG A 310 -24.21 15.23 15.54
CA ARG A 310 -24.49 15.30 14.10
C ARG A 310 -23.21 15.30 13.28
N ILE A 311 -22.20 16.04 13.72
CA ILE A 311 -20.87 16.04 13.09
C ILE A 311 -20.24 14.64 13.16
N ARG A 312 -20.36 13.94 14.29
CA ARG A 312 -19.89 12.54 14.40
C ARG A 312 -20.67 11.57 13.52
N LEU A 313 -21.96 11.79 13.30
CA LEU A 313 -22.77 11.01 12.37
C LEU A 313 -22.34 11.24 10.92
N ILE A 314 -22.02 12.49 10.56
CA ILE A 314 -21.46 12.83 9.25
C ILE A 314 -20.10 12.15 9.06
N ASP A 315 -19.22 12.18 10.07
CA ASP A 315 -17.93 11.48 10.05
C ASP A 315 -18.12 9.98 9.78
N ALA A 316 -19.06 9.32 10.46
CA ALA A 316 -19.40 7.91 10.24
C ALA A 316 -19.93 7.65 8.82
N GLY A 317 -20.79 8.53 8.31
CA GLY A 317 -21.30 8.46 6.94
C GLY A 317 -20.19 8.60 5.89
N ILE A 318 -19.28 9.57 6.07
CA ILE A 318 -18.10 9.76 5.21
C ILE A 318 -17.19 8.54 5.27
N ALA A 319 -16.97 7.96 6.46
CA ALA A 319 -16.13 6.77 6.62
C ALA A 319 -16.67 5.58 5.81
N VAL A 320 -17.97 5.31 5.87
CA VAL A 320 -18.62 4.27 5.06
C VAL A 320 -18.56 4.61 3.57
N GLY A 321 -19.02 5.82 3.21
CA GLY A 321 -19.13 6.26 1.82
C GLY A 321 -17.78 6.27 1.09
N LEU A 322 -16.74 6.81 1.71
CA LEU A 322 -15.40 6.86 1.16
C LEU A 322 -14.80 5.45 0.99
N SER A 323 -15.01 4.57 1.97
CA SER A 323 -14.52 3.17 1.89
C SER A 323 -15.14 2.42 0.71
N VAL A 324 -16.46 2.51 0.55
CA VAL A 324 -17.19 1.88 -0.56
C VAL A 324 -16.81 2.51 -1.90
N LEU A 325 -16.68 3.84 -1.95
CA LEU A 325 -16.27 4.56 -3.16
C LEU A 325 -14.87 4.15 -3.62
N LEU A 326 -13.87 4.11 -2.73
CA LEU A 326 -12.50 3.74 -3.11
C LEU A 326 -12.42 2.30 -3.63
N VAL A 327 -13.06 1.34 -2.95
CA VAL A 327 -13.11 -0.06 -3.43
C VAL A 327 -13.85 -0.14 -4.77
N SER A 328 -14.91 0.65 -4.96
CA SER A 328 -15.63 0.72 -6.24
C SER A 328 -14.77 1.30 -7.36
N LEU A 329 -13.99 2.35 -7.09
CA LEU A 329 -13.09 2.97 -8.08
C LEU A 329 -11.94 2.02 -8.48
N ILE A 330 -11.36 1.30 -7.51
CA ILE A 330 -10.37 0.25 -7.80
C ILE A 330 -10.99 -0.82 -8.69
N ALA A 331 -12.24 -1.23 -8.39
CA ALA A 331 -12.95 -2.23 -9.19
C ALA A 331 -13.38 -1.71 -10.58
N TRP A 332 -13.69 -0.42 -10.73
CA TRP A 332 -14.31 0.15 -11.93
C TRP A 332 -13.32 0.25 -13.11
N ARG A 333 -12.01 0.44 -12.92
CA ARG A 333 -11.10 0.45 -14.07
C ARG A 333 -9.64 0.18 -13.73
N ARG A 334 -9.11 -0.93 -14.27
CA ARG A 334 -7.70 -1.35 -14.28
C ARG A 334 -6.77 -0.48 -15.16
N SER A 335 -7.10 0.80 -15.32
CA SER A 335 -6.37 1.74 -16.18
C SER A 335 -5.79 2.85 -15.32
N ALA A 336 -4.66 3.45 -15.72
CA ALA A 336 -4.02 4.56 -15.02
C ALA A 336 -5.00 5.68 -14.61
N ALA A 337 -6.06 5.91 -15.41
CA ALA A 337 -7.13 6.85 -15.11
C ALA A 337 -7.89 6.57 -13.79
N GLY A 338 -8.07 5.30 -13.39
CA GLY A 338 -8.74 4.95 -12.14
C GLY A 338 -7.95 5.39 -10.91
N TYR A 339 -6.62 5.19 -10.93
CA TYR A 339 -5.73 5.67 -9.86
C TYR A 339 -5.71 7.20 -9.79
N VAL A 340 -5.75 7.89 -10.93
CA VAL A 340 -5.85 9.36 -10.96
C VAL A 340 -7.14 9.84 -10.28
N VAL A 341 -8.29 9.21 -10.57
CA VAL A 341 -9.57 9.55 -9.94
C VAL A 341 -9.55 9.28 -8.43
N ILE A 342 -8.91 8.21 -7.97
CA ILE A 342 -8.72 7.93 -6.54
C ILE A 342 -7.94 9.06 -5.87
N VAL A 343 -6.78 9.44 -6.44
CA VAL A 343 -5.95 10.53 -5.91
C VAL A 343 -6.72 11.85 -5.87
N LEU A 344 -7.45 12.20 -6.95
CA LEU A 344 -8.29 13.39 -6.98
C LEU A 344 -9.40 13.36 -5.92
N THR A 345 -10.04 12.21 -5.73
CA THR A 345 -11.08 12.04 -4.70
C THR A 345 -10.53 12.28 -3.29
N LEU A 346 -9.36 11.72 -2.98
CA LEU A 346 -8.69 11.92 -1.69
C LEU A 346 -8.26 13.37 -1.49
N ILE A 347 -7.77 14.04 -2.53
CA ILE A 347 -7.39 15.45 -2.50
C ILE A 347 -8.62 16.33 -2.24
N VAL A 348 -9.73 16.10 -2.95
CA VAL A 348 -10.99 16.83 -2.75
C VAL A 348 -11.52 16.62 -1.34
N TRP A 349 -11.53 15.38 -0.84
CA TRP A 349 -11.92 15.09 0.54
C TRP A 349 -11.04 15.81 1.57
N ALA A 350 -9.72 15.80 1.39
CA ALA A 350 -8.79 16.48 2.29
C ALA A 350 -9.00 18.00 2.30
N MET A 351 -9.25 18.61 1.12
CA MET A 351 -9.58 20.04 1.02
C MET A 351 -10.91 20.37 1.71
N LEU A 352 -11.94 19.53 1.53
CA LEU A 352 -13.23 19.72 2.22
C LEU A 352 -13.08 19.60 3.74
N ASN A 353 -12.29 18.63 4.23
CA ASN A 353 -12.04 18.47 5.65
C ASN A 353 -11.28 19.68 6.24
N LEU A 354 -10.24 20.15 5.56
CA LEU A 354 -9.49 21.35 5.98
C LEU A 354 -10.36 22.61 5.95
N SER A 355 -11.19 22.77 4.91
CA SER A 355 -12.12 23.88 4.80
C SER A 355 -13.16 23.87 5.92
N ALA A 356 -13.74 22.70 6.23
CA ALA A 356 -14.69 22.56 7.33
C ALA A 356 -14.03 22.95 8.67
N PHE A 357 -12.80 22.51 8.90
CA PHE A 357 -12.03 22.85 10.10
C PHE A 357 -11.78 24.36 10.21
N ALA A 358 -11.42 25.03 9.10
CA ALA A 358 -11.21 26.48 9.07
C ALA A 358 -12.48 27.29 9.43
N HIS A 359 -13.67 26.76 9.09
CA HIS A 359 -14.98 27.37 9.31
C HIS A 359 -15.65 26.97 10.63
N GLY A 360 -14.94 26.28 11.54
CA GLY A 360 -15.48 25.96 12.87
C GLY A 360 -16.08 24.55 12.99
N TYR A 361 -15.96 23.68 11.99
CA TYR A 361 -16.50 22.32 12.03
C TYR A 361 -15.40 21.27 12.16
N TRP A 362 -15.41 20.52 13.26
CA TRP A 362 -14.39 19.49 13.50
C TRP A 362 -14.83 18.14 12.93
N LEU A 363 -14.65 17.94 11.62
CA LEU A 363 -14.77 16.63 10.98
C LEU A 363 -13.50 15.79 11.21
N SER A 364 -13.66 14.53 11.62
CA SER A 364 -12.53 13.63 11.81
C SER A 364 -11.83 13.34 10.48
N ALA A 365 -10.52 13.56 10.46
CA ALA A 365 -9.67 13.12 9.36
C ALA A 365 -9.17 11.69 9.58
N ALA A 366 -8.93 11.29 10.82
CA ALA A 366 -8.44 9.95 11.16
C ALA A 366 -9.44 8.84 10.83
N LEU A 367 -10.73 9.06 11.11
CA LEU A 367 -11.75 8.03 10.94
C LEU A 367 -11.92 7.60 9.46
N PRO A 368 -12.13 8.51 8.48
CA PRO A 368 -12.25 8.10 7.08
C PRO A 368 -10.97 7.45 6.54
N ILE A 369 -9.79 7.89 6.97
CA ILE A 369 -8.51 7.26 6.58
C ILE A 369 -8.45 5.81 7.09
N ALA A 370 -8.73 5.60 8.38
CA ALA A 370 -8.69 4.27 8.99
C ALA A 370 -9.79 3.33 8.47
N ALA A 371 -10.94 3.89 8.07
CA ALA A 371 -12.01 3.15 7.41
C ALA A 371 -11.65 2.75 5.98
N ALA A 372 -11.14 3.69 5.18
CA ALA A 372 -11.01 3.49 3.74
C ALA A 372 -9.71 2.78 3.34
N LEU A 373 -8.61 3.01 4.06
CA LEU A 373 -7.29 2.51 3.67
C LEU A 373 -7.16 0.97 3.73
N PRO A 374 -7.54 0.27 4.83
CA PRO A 374 -7.35 -1.17 4.90
C PRO A 374 -8.13 -1.96 3.83
N PRO A 375 -9.44 -1.73 3.61
CA PRO A 375 -10.19 -2.42 2.55
C PRO A 375 -9.63 -2.13 1.16
N ALA A 376 -9.24 -0.88 0.88
CA ALA A 376 -8.66 -0.49 -0.40
C ALA A 376 -7.32 -1.21 -0.66
N LEU A 377 -6.44 -1.30 0.33
CA LEU A 377 -5.16 -2.00 0.22
C LEU A 377 -5.34 -3.51 0.06
N ILE A 378 -6.21 -4.13 0.85
CA ILE A 378 -6.50 -5.57 0.76
C ILE A 378 -7.06 -5.92 -0.61
N PHE A 379 -8.04 -5.14 -1.09
CA PHE A 379 -8.64 -5.38 -2.39
C PHE A 379 -7.65 -5.16 -3.55
N GLY A 380 -6.86 -4.08 -3.50
CA GLY A 380 -5.82 -3.81 -4.50
C GLY A 380 -4.74 -4.90 -4.53
N ALA A 381 -4.31 -5.41 -3.37
CA ALA A 381 -3.36 -6.52 -3.28
C ALA A 381 -3.95 -7.83 -3.81
N ALA A 382 -5.22 -8.13 -3.50
CA ALA A 382 -5.92 -9.30 -4.01
C ALA A 382 -6.03 -9.27 -5.54
N GLU A 383 -6.34 -8.11 -6.14
CA GLU A 383 -6.35 -7.94 -7.59
C GLU A 383 -4.97 -8.19 -8.22
N LEU A 384 -3.91 -7.59 -7.66
CA LEU A 384 -2.54 -7.77 -8.14
C LEU A 384 -2.08 -9.24 -8.08
N TRP A 385 -2.47 -9.95 -7.03
CA TRP A 385 -2.12 -11.36 -6.86
C TRP A 385 -2.86 -12.27 -7.86
N LEU A 386 -4.16 -12.04 -8.05
CA LEU A 386 -4.97 -12.76 -9.04
C LEU A 386 -4.50 -12.52 -10.47
N ASP A 387 -4.10 -11.28 -10.80
CA ASP A 387 -3.60 -10.95 -12.14
C ASP A 387 -2.21 -11.56 -12.42
N ARG A 388 -1.31 -11.62 -11.42
CA ARG A 388 -0.02 -12.33 -11.55
C ARG A 388 -0.19 -13.83 -11.76
N GLY A 389 -1.21 -14.45 -11.13
CA GLY A 389 -1.52 -15.87 -11.33
C GLY A 389 -1.88 -16.21 -12.78
N ARG A 390 -2.60 -15.30 -13.47
CA ARG A 390 -2.97 -15.46 -14.89
C ARG A 390 -1.77 -15.28 -15.81
N ALA A 391 -0.95 -14.25 -15.57
CA ALA A 391 0.24 -13.98 -16.39
C ALA A 391 1.23 -15.18 -16.38
N ARG A 392 1.40 -15.85 -15.23
CA ARG A 392 2.23 -17.06 -15.12
C ARG A 392 1.63 -18.27 -15.84
N HIS A 393 0.31 -18.42 -15.84
CA HIS A 393 -0.37 -19.51 -16.54
C HIS A 393 -0.22 -19.39 -18.07
N PHE A 394 -0.29 -18.16 -18.60
CA PHE A 394 -0.04 -17.90 -20.03
C PHE A 394 1.44 -18.07 -20.40
N ALA A 395 2.37 -17.58 -19.57
CA ALA A 395 3.81 -17.77 -19.81
C ALA A 395 4.23 -19.25 -19.79
N ALA A 396 3.63 -20.07 -18.93
CA ALA A 396 3.89 -21.51 -18.88
C ALA A 396 3.37 -22.27 -20.12
N GLN A 397 2.29 -21.80 -20.76
CA GLN A 397 1.80 -22.37 -22.02
C GLN A 397 2.69 -22.02 -23.22
N SER A 398 3.25 -20.81 -23.28
CA SER A 398 4.15 -20.41 -24.37
C SER A 398 5.50 -21.15 -24.34
N ALA A 399 6.02 -21.48 -23.16
CA ALA A 399 7.29 -22.22 -23.02
C ALA A 399 7.22 -23.67 -23.52
N LEU A 400 6.03 -24.29 -23.52
CA LEU A 400 5.81 -25.65 -24.04
C LEU A 400 5.69 -25.68 -25.57
N LEU A 401 5.22 -24.60 -26.20
CA LEU A 401 5.06 -24.51 -27.66
C LEU A 401 6.38 -24.24 -28.39
N GLN A 402 7.35 -23.56 -27.77
CA GLN A 402 8.66 -23.28 -28.37
C GLN A 402 9.58 -24.51 -28.48
N ARG A 403 9.22 -25.64 -27.89
CA ARG A 403 10.11 -26.81 -27.74
C ARG A 403 10.01 -27.87 -28.85
N ILE A 404 9.12 -27.74 -29.84
CA ILE A 404 8.70 -28.91 -30.64
C ILE A 404 9.38 -29.06 -32.02
N GLU A 405 9.98 -28.06 -32.65
CA GLU A 405 10.29 -28.19 -34.11
C GLU A 405 11.76 -28.04 -34.55
N ALA A 406 12.74 -27.92 -33.64
CA ALA A 406 14.18 -28.07 -33.96
C ALA A 406 15.03 -28.36 -32.70
N PRO A 407 15.13 -29.63 -32.26
CA PRO A 407 16.02 -30.01 -31.17
C PRO A 407 17.47 -29.60 -31.52
N GLY A 408 18.09 -28.78 -30.67
CA GLY A 408 19.46 -28.28 -30.88
C GLY A 408 19.58 -26.81 -31.30
N LEU A 409 18.52 -26.17 -31.82
CA LEU A 409 18.54 -24.73 -32.17
C LEU A 409 17.85 -23.81 -31.16
N GLY A 410 17.24 -24.37 -30.11
CA GLY A 410 16.48 -23.61 -29.10
C GLY A 410 17.33 -22.59 -28.35
N GLU A 411 18.57 -22.92 -28.01
CA GLU A 411 19.49 -21.99 -27.34
C GLU A 411 19.90 -20.83 -28.25
N TRP A 412 20.07 -21.09 -29.55
CA TRP A 412 20.41 -20.06 -30.55
C TRP A 412 19.23 -19.13 -30.82
N LEU A 413 18.01 -19.67 -30.94
CA LEU A 413 16.77 -18.89 -31.09
C LEU A 413 16.47 -18.02 -29.85
N ALA A 414 16.85 -18.47 -28.65
CA ALA A 414 16.73 -17.67 -27.43
C ALA A 414 17.65 -16.45 -27.42
N HIS A 415 18.86 -16.58 -27.98
CA HIS A 415 19.82 -15.48 -28.08
C HIS A 415 19.57 -14.58 -29.31
N ASN A 416 19.04 -15.12 -30.41
CA ASN A 416 18.78 -14.42 -31.66
C ASN A 416 17.37 -14.75 -32.21
N PRO A 417 16.32 -14.02 -31.78
CA PRO A 417 14.92 -14.30 -32.17
C PRO A 417 14.61 -14.09 -33.66
N ASP A 418 15.47 -13.36 -34.38
CA ASP A 418 15.34 -13.08 -35.83
C ASP A 418 16.08 -14.09 -36.72
N PHE A 419 16.69 -15.13 -36.15
CA PHE A 419 17.42 -16.15 -36.92
C PHE A 419 16.54 -16.77 -38.03
N LEU A 420 17.08 -16.80 -39.26
CA LEU A 420 16.41 -17.29 -40.48
C LEU A 420 15.02 -16.68 -40.76
N ALA A 421 14.68 -15.53 -40.17
CA ALA A 421 13.44 -14.80 -40.48
C ALA A 421 13.36 -14.36 -41.95
N LYS A 422 14.53 -14.22 -42.60
CA LYS A 422 14.67 -14.07 -44.06
C LYS A 422 15.40 -15.30 -44.62
N PRO A 423 15.07 -15.76 -45.84
CA PRO A 423 15.79 -16.85 -46.48
C PRO A 423 17.27 -16.53 -46.66
N VAL A 424 18.15 -17.43 -46.22
CA VAL A 424 19.61 -17.33 -46.36
C VAL A 424 20.09 -18.45 -47.26
N ARG A 425 20.90 -18.10 -48.28
CA ARG A 425 21.56 -19.07 -49.15
C ARG A 425 22.96 -19.37 -48.60
N GLN A 426 23.25 -20.65 -48.37
CA GLN A 426 24.53 -21.12 -47.84
C GLN A 426 24.79 -22.55 -48.29
N ASP A 427 26.05 -22.98 -48.24
CA ASP A 427 26.41 -24.37 -48.47
C ASP A 427 26.16 -25.19 -47.20
N ALA A 428 25.65 -26.41 -47.37
CA ALA A 428 25.38 -27.33 -46.28
C ALA A 428 25.54 -28.78 -46.73
N ALA A 429 25.83 -29.66 -45.78
CA ALA A 429 25.69 -31.09 -45.96
C ALA A 429 24.38 -31.58 -45.33
N VAL A 430 23.69 -32.49 -46.01
CA VAL A 430 22.43 -33.07 -45.56
C VAL A 430 22.59 -34.58 -45.41
N VAL A 431 22.08 -35.11 -44.31
CA VAL A 431 21.99 -36.55 -44.05
C VAL A 431 20.52 -36.89 -43.83
N PHE A 432 20.02 -37.85 -44.62
CA PHE A 432 18.73 -38.47 -44.42
C PHE A 432 18.91 -39.87 -43.89
N ILE A 433 18.06 -40.26 -42.94
CA ILE A 433 17.94 -41.64 -42.46
C ILE A 433 16.46 -42.00 -42.39
N ASP A 434 16.13 -43.21 -42.81
CA ASP A 434 14.74 -43.70 -42.84
C ASP A 434 14.70 -45.22 -42.60
N LEU A 435 13.71 -45.69 -41.85
CA LEU A 435 13.52 -47.11 -41.59
C LEU A 435 12.88 -47.80 -42.81
N SER A 436 13.33 -49.00 -43.12
CA SER A 436 12.76 -49.83 -44.20
C SER A 436 11.87 -50.91 -43.63
N GLY A 437 10.66 -51.06 -44.18
CA GLY A 437 9.68 -52.06 -43.72
C GLY A 437 8.87 -51.64 -42.48
N PHE A 438 9.07 -50.42 -41.98
CA PHE A 438 8.40 -49.93 -40.77
C PHE A 438 6.90 -49.67 -40.97
N THR A 439 6.45 -49.29 -42.17
CA THR A 439 5.01 -49.11 -42.46
C THR A 439 4.22 -50.39 -42.16
N GLY A 440 4.68 -51.54 -42.66
CA GLY A 440 4.04 -52.84 -42.35
C GLY A 440 4.18 -53.24 -40.88
N LEU A 441 5.28 -52.87 -40.22
CA LEU A 441 5.47 -53.08 -38.79
C LEU A 441 4.42 -52.30 -37.96
N SER A 442 4.10 -51.08 -38.37
CA SER A 442 3.17 -50.17 -37.67
C SER A 442 1.71 -50.61 -37.77
N GLU A 443 1.34 -51.39 -38.79
CA GLU A 443 -0.01 -51.98 -38.91
C GLU A 443 -0.22 -53.13 -37.92
N ASP A 444 0.85 -53.88 -37.62
CA ASP A 444 0.82 -55.01 -36.67
C ASP A 444 0.99 -54.59 -35.20
N LEU A 445 1.63 -53.44 -34.96
CA LEU A 445 1.90 -52.91 -33.63
C LEU A 445 0.86 -51.86 -33.25
N GLY A 446 0.27 -51.99 -32.06
CA GLY A 446 -0.64 -50.96 -31.54
C GLY A 446 0.05 -49.59 -31.40
N PRO A 447 -0.70 -48.47 -31.46
CA PRO A 447 -0.16 -47.11 -31.58
C PRO A 447 0.81 -46.71 -30.45
N VAL A 448 0.62 -47.25 -29.24
CA VAL A 448 1.50 -47.00 -28.09
C VAL A 448 2.89 -47.60 -28.31
N LYS A 449 2.98 -48.84 -28.80
CA LYS A 449 4.26 -49.51 -29.05
C LYS A 449 4.98 -48.92 -30.26
N VAL A 450 4.24 -48.49 -31.29
CA VAL A 450 4.81 -47.75 -32.43
C VAL A 450 5.47 -46.47 -31.94
N SER A 451 4.81 -45.72 -31.05
CA SER A 451 5.38 -44.52 -30.46
C SER A 451 6.64 -44.79 -29.63
N GLU A 452 6.69 -45.87 -28.83
CA GLU A 452 7.88 -46.23 -28.06
C GLU A 452 9.08 -46.55 -28.96
N VAL A 453 8.85 -47.28 -30.06
CA VAL A 453 9.89 -47.64 -31.04
C VAL A 453 10.42 -46.40 -31.77
N LEU A 454 9.53 -45.52 -32.23
CA LEU A 454 9.92 -44.27 -32.88
C LEU A 454 10.68 -43.34 -31.92
N SER A 455 10.23 -43.22 -30.67
CA SER A 455 10.95 -42.44 -29.66
C SER A 455 12.37 -42.93 -29.46
N GLY A 456 12.59 -44.24 -29.31
CA GLY A 456 13.93 -44.82 -29.15
C GLY A 456 14.81 -44.66 -30.39
N PHE A 457 14.22 -44.71 -31.59
CA PHE A 457 14.94 -44.44 -32.84
C PHE A 457 15.33 -42.96 -32.99
N PHE A 458 14.41 -42.04 -32.67
CA PHE A 458 14.67 -40.60 -32.71
C PHE A 458 15.67 -40.15 -31.64
N GLU A 459 15.68 -40.78 -30.46
CA GLU A 459 16.70 -40.53 -29.43
C GLU A 459 18.11 -40.91 -29.92
N LEU A 460 18.25 -42.04 -30.62
CA LEU A 460 19.51 -42.46 -31.23
C LEU A 460 19.98 -41.45 -32.29
N ILE A 461 19.07 -40.96 -33.13
CA ILE A 461 19.37 -39.96 -34.16
C ILE A 461 19.80 -38.64 -33.50
N ASP A 462 19.07 -38.17 -32.49
CA ASP A 462 19.38 -36.94 -31.76
C ASP A 462 20.78 -36.98 -31.12
N GLU A 463 21.13 -38.10 -30.49
CA GLU A 463 22.46 -38.29 -29.93
C GLU A 463 23.58 -38.19 -30.96
N GLU A 464 23.45 -38.86 -32.10
CA GLU A 464 24.50 -38.86 -33.13
C GLU A 464 24.56 -37.55 -33.91
N ALA A 465 23.43 -36.92 -34.20
CA ALA A 465 23.38 -35.60 -34.82
C ALA A 465 24.10 -34.58 -33.93
N ARG A 466 23.74 -34.53 -32.64
CA ARG A 466 24.35 -33.63 -31.66
C ARG A 466 25.84 -33.91 -31.43
N ALA A 467 26.25 -35.17 -31.36
CA ALA A 467 27.66 -35.54 -31.17
C ALA A 467 28.57 -35.05 -32.32
N HIS A 468 28.02 -34.89 -33.52
CA HIS A 468 28.75 -34.43 -34.71
C HIS A 468 28.41 -32.99 -35.10
N GLY A 469 27.67 -32.24 -34.26
CA GLY A 469 27.31 -30.84 -34.54
C GLY A 469 26.28 -30.65 -35.66
N GLY A 470 25.47 -31.67 -35.96
CA GLY A 470 24.36 -31.59 -36.90
C GLY A 470 23.06 -31.11 -36.24
N ALA A 471 22.25 -30.35 -36.98
CA ALA A 471 20.95 -29.86 -36.55
C ALA A 471 19.81 -30.69 -37.17
N ILE A 472 18.96 -31.28 -36.34
CA ILE A 472 17.76 -31.98 -36.81
C ILE A 472 16.70 -30.93 -37.17
N THR A 473 16.30 -30.93 -38.44
CA THR A 473 15.35 -29.94 -38.97
C THR A 473 13.94 -30.47 -39.16
N SER A 474 13.79 -31.79 -39.33
CA SER A 474 12.48 -32.43 -39.40
C SER A 474 12.59 -33.92 -39.11
N PHE A 475 11.65 -34.44 -38.31
CA PHE A 475 11.31 -35.86 -38.28
C PHE A 475 10.19 -36.10 -39.30
N MET A 476 10.41 -37.05 -40.21
CA MET A 476 9.53 -37.33 -41.35
C MET A 476 9.00 -38.76 -41.23
N GLY A 477 7.93 -38.95 -40.46
CA GLY A 477 7.33 -40.27 -40.24
C GLY A 477 8.24 -41.18 -39.42
N ASP A 478 8.98 -42.05 -40.10
CA ASP A 478 9.93 -43.03 -39.59
C ASP A 478 11.39 -42.72 -39.95
N GLY A 479 11.65 -41.49 -40.40
CA GLY A 479 12.98 -40.97 -40.71
C GLY A 479 13.26 -39.58 -40.15
N ALA A 480 14.47 -39.08 -40.41
CA ALA A 480 14.92 -37.75 -40.00
C ALA A 480 15.82 -37.09 -41.06
N MET A 481 15.79 -35.76 -41.08
CA MET A 481 16.68 -34.91 -41.86
C MET A 481 17.62 -34.12 -40.92
N ILE A 482 18.92 -34.35 -41.08
CA ILE A 482 19.98 -33.67 -40.33
C ILE A 482 20.73 -32.76 -41.28
N LEU A 483 20.94 -31.51 -40.87
CA LEU A 483 21.71 -30.51 -41.62
C LEU A 483 23.00 -30.15 -40.88
N PHE A 484 24.08 -30.07 -41.64
CA PHE A 484 25.40 -29.59 -41.21
C PHE A 484 25.70 -28.32 -42.00
N GLY A 485 26.01 -27.24 -41.29
CA GLY A 485 26.13 -25.87 -41.80
C GLY A 485 25.10 -24.89 -41.23
N LEU A 486 24.29 -25.35 -40.27
CA LEU A 486 23.51 -24.47 -39.41
C LEU A 486 24.09 -24.49 -37.98
N PRO A 487 24.06 -23.38 -37.23
CA PRO A 487 23.55 -22.05 -37.63
C PRO A 487 24.48 -21.28 -38.58
N GLU A 488 25.77 -21.66 -38.65
CA GLU A 488 26.76 -21.08 -39.55
C GLU A 488 27.50 -22.21 -40.30
N PRO A 489 27.85 -22.02 -41.58
CA PRO A 489 28.59 -23.00 -42.36
C PRO A 489 30.04 -23.13 -41.87
N ALA A 490 30.55 -24.36 -41.85
CA ALA A 490 31.93 -24.68 -41.49
C ALA A 490 32.60 -25.52 -42.59
N GLU A 491 33.91 -25.35 -42.76
CA GLU A 491 34.67 -26.06 -43.80
C GLU A 491 34.64 -27.59 -43.63
N ASP A 492 34.47 -28.09 -42.41
CA ASP A 492 34.42 -29.51 -42.07
C ASP A 492 33.00 -30.11 -42.05
N ASP A 493 31.96 -29.36 -42.48
CA ASP A 493 30.56 -29.82 -42.45
C ASP A 493 30.35 -31.14 -43.21
N ALA A 494 30.97 -31.29 -44.38
CA ALA A 494 30.89 -32.52 -45.16
C ALA A 494 31.53 -33.71 -44.42
N ALA A 495 32.69 -33.49 -43.77
CA ALA A 495 33.38 -34.52 -43.00
C ALA A 495 32.56 -34.96 -41.77
N ARG A 496 31.96 -34.01 -41.05
CA ARG A 496 31.08 -34.29 -39.90
C ARG A 496 29.79 -35.00 -40.31
N ALA A 497 29.17 -34.58 -41.40
CA ALA A 497 27.97 -35.22 -41.95
C ALA A 497 28.24 -36.68 -42.33
N VAL A 498 29.39 -36.93 -42.97
CA VAL A 498 29.83 -38.26 -43.34
C VAL A 498 30.12 -39.14 -42.12
N ALA A 499 30.84 -38.61 -41.12
CA ALA A 499 31.09 -39.33 -39.87
C ALA A 499 29.78 -39.68 -39.14
N CYS A 500 28.84 -38.73 -39.08
CA CYS A 500 27.50 -38.94 -38.53
C CYS A 500 26.75 -40.04 -39.29
N ALA A 501 26.74 -40.00 -40.63
CA ALA A 501 26.07 -41.00 -41.45
C ALA A 501 26.59 -42.43 -41.20
N VAL A 502 27.92 -42.59 -41.11
CA VAL A 502 28.55 -43.89 -40.78
C VAL A 502 28.14 -44.35 -39.37
N ARG A 503 28.22 -43.47 -38.38
CA ARG A 503 27.88 -43.79 -36.99
C ARG A 503 26.41 -44.12 -36.80
N LEU A 504 25.53 -43.43 -37.52
CA LEU A 504 24.10 -43.75 -37.61
C LEU A 504 23.89 -45.15 -38.17
N CYS A 505 24.63 -45.55 -39.21
CA CYS A 505 24.53 -46.92 -39.73
C CYS A 505 24.90 -47.96 -38.66
N ASP A 506 26.03 -47.78 -38.00
CA ASP A 506 26.50 -48.74 -36.99
C ASP A 506 25.57 -48.82 -35.77
N ARG A 507 25.13 -47.68 -35.26
CA ARG A 507 24.24 -47.63 -34.10
C ARG A 507 22.85 -48.12 -34.43
N THR A 508 22.28 -47.75 -35.57
CA THR A 508 20.95 -48.23 -35.98
C THR A 508 20.97 -49.74 -36.22
N ARG A 509 22.04 -50.28 -36.84
CA ARG A 509 22.22 -51.74 -36.98
C ARG A 509 22.27 -52.45 -35.63
N ALA A 510 23.06 -51.94 -34.69
CA ALA A 510 23.13 -52.48 -33.33
C ALA A 510 21.79 -52.36 -32.57
N TRP A 511 21.07 -51.26 -32.75
CA TRP A 511 19.76 -51.03 -32.15
C TRP A 511 18.70 -52.00 -32.71
N LEU A 512 18.66 -52.22 -34.02
CA LEU A 512 17.80 -53.22 -34.65
C LEU A 512 18.12 -54.64 -34.16
N GLY A 513 19.41 -54.99 -34.01
CA GLY A 513 19.85 -56.30 -33.54
C GLY A 513 19.44 -56.63 -32.10
N LYS A 514 19.27 -55.62 -31.23
CA LYS A 514 18.81 -55.80 -29.84
C LYS A 514 17.31 -56.11 -29.74
N HIS A 515 16.54 -55.81 -30.78
CA HIS A 515 15.09 -56.01 -30.78
C HIS A 515 14.75 -57.33 -31.50
N ALA A 516 14.59 -58.41 -30.72
CA ALA A 516 14.38 -59.77 -31.21
C ALA A 516 13.19 -59.93 -32.20
N GLY A 517 12.22 -59.00 -32.20
CA GLY A 517 11.08 -58.97 -33.14
C GLY A 517 11.35 -58.30 -34.49
N PHE A 518 12.40 -57.49 -34.63
CA PHE A 518 12.69 -56.75 -35.88
C PHE A 518 13.40 -57.61 -36.92
N ALA A 519 14.28 -58.52 -36.47
CA ALA A 519 14.95 -59.48 -37.34
C ALA A 519 13.95 -60.42 -38.06
N GLN A 520 12.86 -60.82 -37.37
CA GLN A 520 11.82 -61.69 -37.93
C GLN A 520 10.97 -60.98 -39.00
N LYS A 521 10.86 -59.65 -38.94
CA LYS A 521 10.05 -58.82 -39.84
C LYS A 521 10.86 -58.11 -40.94
N LYS A 522 12.14 -58.44 -41.09
CA LYS A 522 13.06 -57.86 -42.09
C LYS A 522 13.10 -56.31 -42.05
N ILE A 523 13.07 -55.74 -40.85
CA ILE A 523 13.21 -54.29 -40.68
C ILE A 523 14.66 -53.90 -40.95
N GLY A 524 14.85 -52.90 -41.80
CA GLY A 524 16.14 -52.34 -42.14
C GLY A 524 16.13 -50.82 -42.02
N PHE A 525 17.14 -50.17 -42.59
CA PHE A 525 17.21 -48.73 -42.69
C PHE A 525 18.05 -48.35 -43.91
N LYS A 526 17.94 -47.08 -44.33
CA LYS A 526 18.67 -46.50 -45.45
C LYS A 526 19.12 -45.10 -45.07
N VAL A 527 20.33 -44.75 -45.47
CA VAL A 527 20.96 -43.46 -45.22
C VAL A 527 21.44 -42.88 -46.54
N GLY A 528 21.13 -41.60 -46.76
CA GLY A 528 21.54 -40.86 -47.94
C GLY A 528 22.21 -39.55 -47.52
N ALA A 529 23.38 -39.24 -48.07
CA ALA A 529 24.06 -38.00 -47.73
C ALA A 529 24.68 -37.29 -48.94
N HIS A 530 24.51 -35.96 -48.96
CA HIS A 530 24.93 -35.09 -50.05
C HIS A 530 25.30 -33.70 -49.51
N CYS A 531 26.07 -32.92 -50.26
CA CYS A 531 26.39 -31.54 -49.91
C CYS A 531 26.25 -30.62 -51.12
N GLY A 532 25.89 -29.37 -50.85
CA GLY A 532 25.71 -28.34 -51.87
C GLY A 532 24.94 -27.13 -51.33
N PRO A 533 24.60 -26.17 -52.20
CA PRO A 533 23.89 -24.97 -51.78
C PRO A 533 22.46 -25.28 -51.36
N ILE A 534 22.04 -24.72 -50.24
CA ILE A 534 20.65 -24.73 -49.74
C ILE A 534 20.16 -23.30 -49.48
N VAL A 535 18.84 -23.14 -49.41
CA VAL A 535 18.18 -21.96 -48.87
C VAL A 535 17.52 -22.35 -47.55
N ALA A 536 18.06 -21.87 -46.44
CA ALA A 536 17.50 -22.06 -45.11
C ALA A 536 16.57 -20.88 -44.76
N SER A 537 15.38 -21.16 -44.23
CA SER A 537 14.42 -20.13 -43.83
C SER A 537 13.46 -20.62 -42.75
N ARG A 538 12.94 -19.69 -41.95
CA ARG A 538 11.87 -19.95 -40.99
C ARG A 538 10.51 -19.73 -41.66
N LEU A 539 9.70 -20.78 -41.74
CA LEU A 539 8.40 -20.78 -42.40
C LEU A 539 7.28 -20.97 -41.38
N GLY A 540 6.21 -20.18 -41.45
CA GLY A 540 5.04 -20.26 -40.56
C GLY A 540 4.52 -18.90 -40.11
N THR A 541 3.36 -18.88 -39.44
CA THR A 541 2.70 -17.65 -38.95
C THR A 541 2.37 -17.76 -37.47
N GLY A 542 2.66 -16.71 -36.70
CA GLY A 542 2.41 -16.70 -35.24
C GLY A 542 3.35 -17.63 -34.49
N ASP A 543 2.81 -18.39 -33.53
CA ASP A 543 3.58 -19.26 -32.62
C ASP A 543 4.00 -20.61 -33.22
N ARG A 544 3.68 -20.87 -34.50
CA ARG A 544 4.05 -22.10 -35.23
C ARG A 544 5.03 -21.74 -36.34
N GLN A 545 6.32 -21.84 -36.04
CA GLN A 545 7.41 -21.52 -36.96
C GLN A 545 8.38 -22.69 -37.04
N GLN A 546 8.60 -23.20 -38.26
CA GLN A 546 9.52 -24.31 -38.52
C GLN A 546 10.75 -23.83 -39.29
N ILE A 547 11.91 -24.38 -38.97
CA ILE A 547 13.12 -24.19 -39.78
C ILE A 547 13.08 -25.14 -40.95
N THR A 548 13.17 -24.59 -42.16
CA THR A 548 13.08 -25.34 -43.42
C THR A 548 14.32 -25.09 -44.25
N ALA A 549 14.79 -26.14 -44.93
CA ALA A 549 15.82 -26.04 -45.96
C ALA A 549 15.22 -26.47 -47.30
N ALA A 550 15.44 -25.66 -48.34
CA ALA A 550 14.99 -25.93 -49.69
C ALA A 550 16.17 -25.85 -50.66
N GLY A 551 16.17 -26.71 -51.68
CA GLY A 551 17.20 -26.73 -52.71
C GLY A 551 17.33 -28.11 -53.35
N ASP A 552 18.03 -28.16 -54.48
CA ASP A 552 18.33 -29.43 -55.15
C ASP A 552 19.11 -30.38 -54.23
N THR A 553 20.01 -29.84 -53.39
CA THR A 553 20.79 -30.59 -52.40
C THR A 553 19.94 -31.47 -51.49
N VAL A 554 18.80 -30.95 -51.00
CA VAL A 554 17.87 -31.68 -50.12
C VAL A 554 17.18 -32.82 -50.89
N ASN A 555 16.78 -32.56 -52.13
CA ASN A 555 16.14 -33.56 -52.99
C ASN A 555 17.09 -34.68 -53.40
N VAL A 556 18.36 -34.36 -53.67
CA VAL A 556 19.39 -35.34 -53.99
C VAL A 556 19.69 -36.22 -52.78
N GLY A 557 19.88 -35.62 -51.60
CA GLY A 557 20.15 -36.34 -50.36
C GLY A 557 19.07 -37.38 -50.05
N SER A 558 17.79 -37.00 -50.16
CA SER A 558 16.69 -37.94 -49.90
C SER A 558 16.61 -39.07 -50.93
N ARG A 559 16.92 -38.79 -52.20
CA ARG A 559 16.93 -39.80 -53.27
C ARG A 559 18.11 -40.76 -53.20
N LEU A 560 19.24 -40.36 -52.61
CA LEU A 560 20.35 -41.28 -52.36
C LEU A 560 19.93 -42.45 -51.46
N MET A 561 18.94 -42.26 -50.58
CA MET A 561 18.36 -43.39 -49.83
C MET A 561 17.72 -44.45 -50.76
N GLU A 562 17.10 -44.04 -51.87
CA GLU A 562 16.55 -44.98 -52.87
C GLU A 562 17.68 -45.69 -53.63
N VAL A 563 18.81 -45.01 -53.84
CA VAL A 563 20.02 -45.63 -54.42
C VAL A 563 20.57 -46.69 -53.46
N ALA A 564 20.70 -46.38 -52.18
CA ALA A 564 21.11 -47.34 -51.15
C ALA A 564 20.20 -48.58 -51.15
N ALA A 565 18.88 -48.36 -51.16
CA ALA A 565 17.88 -49.42 -51.18
C ALA A 565 17.96 -50.31 -52.45
N ARG A 566 18.11 -49.72 -53.64
CA ARG A 566 18.23 -50.47 -54.91
C ARG A 566 19.44 -51.39 -54.96
N HIS A 567 20.54 -50.99 -54.32
CA HIS A 567 21.78 -51.74 -54.29
C HIS A 567 21.96 -52.62 -53.04
N GLY A 568 20.95 -52.66 -52.15
CA GLY A 568 20.98 -53.48 -50.94
C GLY A 568 22.07 -53.05 -49.95
N VAL A 569 22.43 -51.76 -49.93
CA VAL A 569 23.39 -51.19 -48.98
C VAL A 569 22.68 -50.23 -48.03
N GLU A 570 23.29 -49.94 -46.89
CA GLU A 570 22.70 -49.07 -45.88
C GLU A 570 22.99 -47.58 -46.14
N LEU A 571 24.10 -47.23 -46.80
CA LEU A 571 24.53 -45.85 -47.01
C LEU A 571 24.91 -45.59 -48.47
N ALA A 572 24.34 -44.54 -49.06
CA ALA A 572 24.76 -43.98 -50.34
C ALA A 572 25.13 -42.50 -50.19
N LEU A 573 26.24 -42.12 -50.84
CA LEU A 573 26.86 -40.80 -50.75
C LEU A 573 27.07 -40.25 -52.15
N SER A 574 26.84 -38.97 -52.36
CA SER A 574 27.23 -38.32 -53.62
C SER A 574 28.75 -38.16 -53.75
N ALA A 575 29.31 -38.12 -54.95
CA ALA A 575 30.73 -37.84 -55.16
C ALA A 575 31.15 -36.48 -54.58
N GLU A 576 30.25 -35.49 -54.58
CA GLU A 576 30.48 -34.15 -54.04
C GLU A 576 30.79 -34.19 -52.53
N ILE A 577 29.98 -34.89 -51.73
CA ILE A 577 30.21 -34.99 -50.27
C ILE A 577 31.45 -35.83 -49.95
N VAL A 578 31.76 -36.83 -50.76
CA VAL A 578 32.99 -37.63 -50.60
C VAL A 578 34.22 -36.79 -50.89
N ALA A 579 34.19 -35.99 -51.96
CA ALA A 579 35.27 -35.07 -52.29
C ALA A 579 35.45 -33.97 -51.23
N ALA A 580 34.34 -33.39 -50.74
CA ALA A 580 34.35 -32.36 -49.72
C ALA A 580 34.79 -32.87 -48.33
N ALA A 581 34.52 -34.14 -48.00
CA ALA A 581 34.96 -34.74 -46.73
C ALA A 581 36.47 -35.04 -46.67
N GLY A 582 37.17 -35.08 -47.80
CA GLY A 582 38.60 -35.34 -47.89
C GLY A 582 39.01 -36.82 -47.79
N GLN A 583 40.25 -37.13 -48.19
CA GLN A 583 40.77 -38.51 -48.27
C GLN A 583 41.02 -39.18 -46.90
N ASP A 584 41.05 -38.41 -45.80
CA ASP A 584 41.21 -38.92 -44.43
C ASP A 584 39.87 -39.25 -43.74
N SER A 585 38.76 -39.22 -44.49
CA SER A 585 37.42 -39.44 -43.96
C SER A 585 37.25 -40.86 -43.38
N VAL A 586 36.49 -40.95 -42.28
CA VAL A 586 36.10 -42.17 -41.56
C VAL A 586 35.58 -43.26 -42.52
N LEU A 587 35.01 -42.87 -43.67
CA LEU A 587 34.52 -43.76 -44.72
C LEU A 587 35.50 -44.86 -45.12
N LEU A 588 36.79 -44.55 -45.24
CA LEU A 588 37.83 -45.49 -45.66
C LEU A 588 38.38 -46.34 -44.51
N GLN A 589 38.13 -45.94 -43.26
CA GLN A 589 38.62 -46.62 -42.06
C GLN A 589 37.59 -47.60 -41.49
N SER A 590 36.29 -47.39 -41.73
CA SER A 590 35.19 -48.15 -41.11
C SER A 590 34.48 -49.14 -42.05
N GLY A 591 34.75 -49.12 -43.36
CA GLY A 591 34.01 -49.95 -44.32
C GLY A 591 34.61 -49.98 -45.72
N GLN A 592 33.94 -50.71 -46.62
CA GLN A 592 34.27 -50.77 -48.04
C GLN A 592 33.38 -49.79 -48.81
N ILE A 593 33.98 -49.02 -49.73
CA ILE A 593 33.26 -48.10 -50.61
C ILE A 593 33.32 -48.64 -52.04
N GLU A 594 32.18 -48.73 -52.72
CA GLU A 594 32.04 -49.15 -54.11
C GLU A 594 31.51 -47.97 -54.95
N GLY A 595 32.18 -47.63 -56.05
CA GLY A 595 31.81 -46.51 -56.93
C GLY A 595 33.01 -45.79 -57.55
N PRO A 596 32.80 -44.62 -58.19
CA PRO A 596 31.50 -43.97 -58.38
C PRO A 596 30.62 -44.71 -59.40
N LEU A 597 29.32 -44.81 -59.11
CA LEU A 597 28.30 -45.32 -60.02
C LEU A 597 27.53 -44.15 -60.63
N GLU A 598 27.52 -44.05 -61.96
CA GLU A 598 26.72 -43.06 -62.66
C GLU A 598 25.23 -43.39 -62.46
N THR A 599 24.54 -42.58 -61.64
CA THR A 599 23.19 -42.89 -61.18
C THR A 599 22.19 -41.89 -61.72
N GLU A 600 21.16 -42.38 -62.40
CA GLU A 600 20.02 -41.56 -62.80
C GLU A 600 19.05 -41.42 -61.61
N LEU A 601 18.79 -40.18 -61.19
CA LEU A 601 17.82 -39.85 -60.17
C LEU A 601 16.50 -39.42 -60.82
N ARG A 602 15.39 -40.04 -60.40
CA ARG A 602 14.05 -39.80 -60.96
C ARG A 602 13.69 -38.32 -61.01
N GLY A 603 13.55 -37.72 -62.19
CA GLY A 603 13.15 -36.31 -62.34
C GLY A 603 14.30 -35.30 -62.33
N ARG A 604 15.54 -35.76 -62.54
CA ARG A 604 16.70 -34.92 -62.83
C ARG A 604 17.29 -35.35 -64.18
N THR A 605 17.68 -34.39 -65.02
CA THR A 605 18.22 -34.63 -66.37
C THR A 605 19.73 -34.91 -66.38
N SER A 606 20.44 -34.61 -65.29
CA SER A 606 21.86 -34.84 -65.13
C SER A 606 22.12 -36.04 -64.23
N HIS A 607 23.10 -36.87 -64.59
CA HIS A 607 23.59 -37.95 -63.75
C HIS A 607 24.25 -37.40 -62.48
N ILE A 608 24.21 -38.20 -61.40
CA ILE A 608 25.01 -37.98 -60.20
C ILE A 608 25.88 -39.20 -59.96
N ASP A 609 27.14 -38.97 -59.65
CA ASP A 609 28.05 -40.03 -59.25
C ASP A 609 27.80 -40.37 -57.78
N ALA A 610 27.42 -41.63 -57.51
CA ALA A 610 27.13 -42.10 -56.17
C ALA A 610 28.16 -43.15 -55.72
N TRP A 611 28.56 -43.06 -54.46
CA TRP A 611 29.39 -44.03 -53.75
C TRP A 611 28.50 -44.81 -52.78
N LEU A 612 28.65 -46.13 -52.80
CA LEU A 612 27.95 -47.04 -51.90
C LEU A 612 28.89 -47.47 -50.79
N TRP A 613 28.47 -47.32 -49.54
CA TRP A 613 29.27 -47.74 -48.38
C TRP A 613 28.68 -48.99 -47.74
N ARG A 614 29.56 -49.94 -47.40
CA ARG A 614 29.24 -51.15 -46.65
C ARG A 614 30.13 -51.24 -45.42
N SER A 615 29.53 -51.56 -44.28
CA SER A 615 30.27 -51.85 -43.06
C SER A 615 31.18 -53.07 -43.24
N SER A 616 32.39 -53.02 -42.68
CA SER A 616 33.31 -54.15 -42.63
C SER A 616 32.95 -55.20 -41.56
N THR A 617 31.91 -54.92 -40.74
CA THR A 617 31.36 -55.87 -39.77
C THR A 617 30.08 -56.49 -40.34
N LEU A 618 30.21 -57.69 -40.91
CA LEU A 618 29.10 -58.59 -41.25
C LEU A 618 28.96 -59.68 -40.20
#